data_AF-A0A819N7F0-F1
#
_entry.id   AF-A0A819N7F0-F1
#
_cell.length_a   1.000
_cell.length_b   1.000
_cell.length_c   1.000
_cell.angle_alpha   90.00
_cell.angle_beta   90.00
_cell.angle_gamma   90.00
#
_symmetry.space_group_name_H-M   'P 1'
#
loop_
_entity.id
_entity.type
_entity.pdbx_description
1 polymer ?
#
loop_
_entity_poly.entity_id
_entity_poly.type
_entity_poly.pdbx_seq_one_letter_code
_entity_poly.pdbx_strand_id
1 'polypeptide(L)' 'MSWQPVQADGLEQILTLLRQSQSPDTQIQRQVQARLESLNQYPEFNKYLVYILTKLIDEQESTRSLSGLILKNN' A
#
# COMPACT_ATOMS: atom_id res chain seq x y z
N MET A 1 9.31 -18.48 9.43
CA MET A 1 9.52 -17.06 9.77
C MET A 1 8.42 -16.25 9.08
N SER A 2 7.52 -15.62 9.83
CA SER A 2 6.57 -14.65 9.28
C SER A 2 7.32 -13.36 8.95
N TRP A 3 7.33 -12.95 7.68
CA TRP A 3 7.87 -11.64 7.30
C TRP A 3 7.12 -10.55 8.07
N GLN A 4 7.86 -9.62 8.64
CA GLN A 4 7.34 -8.45 9.35
C GLN A 4 8.04 -7.22 8.76
N PRO A 5 7.34 -6.08 8.64
CA PRO A 5 7.96 -4.84 8.21
C PRO A 5 9.03 -4.46 9.23
N VAL A 6 10.30 -4.69 8.89
CA VAL A 6 11.46 -4.37 9.75
C VAL A 6 11.65 -2.85 9.86
N GLN A 7 11.09 -2.09 8.91
CA GLN A 7 11.21 -0.64 8.79
C GLN A 7 9.82 -0.01 8.96
N ALA A 8 9.60 0.63 10.10
CA ALA A 8 8.38 1.38 10.37
C ALA A 8 8.13 2.47 9.30
N ASP A 9 9.21 3.14 8.86
CA ASP A 9 9.16 4.16 7.79
C ASP A 9 8.61 3.62 6.47
N GLY A 10 8.97 2.38 6.10
CA GLY A 10 8.50 1.76 4.85
C GLY A 10 6.99 1.48 4.90
N LEU A 11 6.49 1.03 6.05
CA LEU A 11 5.06 0.81 6.25
C LEU A 11 4.29 2.14 6.21
N GLU A 12 4.77 3.17 6.90
CA GLU A 12 4.11 4.49 6.93
C GLU A 12 4.05 5.13 5.53
N GLN A 13 5.12 5.00 4.73
CA GLN A 13 5.13 5.49 3.35
C GLN A 13 4.07 4.81 2.49
N ILE A 14 3.92 3.48 2.61
CA ILE A 14 2.91 2.73 1.85
C ILE A 14 1.50 3.09 2.33
N LEU A 15 1.29 3.21 3.64
CA LEU A 15 0.00 3.67 4.17
C LEU A 15 -0.36 5.08 3.69
N THR A 16 0.61 5.98 3.66
CA THR A 16 0.43 7.33 3.12
C THR A 16 0.03 7.28 1.65
N LEU A 17 0.70 6.47 0.83
CA LEU A 17 0.38 6.28 -0.58
C LEU A 17 -1.05 5.74 -0.77
N LEU A 18 -1.45 4.73 0.02
CA LEU A 18 -2.79 4.12 -0.02
C LEU A 18 -3.91 5.06 0.49
N ARG A 19 -3.56 6.04 1.32
CA ARG A 19 -4.51 7.09 1.73
C ARG A 19 -4.62 8.15 0.63
N GLN A 20 -3.50 8.54 0.03
CA GLN A 20 -3.47 9.49 -1.09
C GLN A 20 -4.20 8.98 -2.33
N SER A 21 -4.17 7.68 -2.60
CA SER A 21 -4.93 7.07 -3.70
C SER A 21 -6.45 7.19 -3.57
N GLN A 22 -6.95 7.49 -2.37
CA GLN A 22 -8.37 7.74 -2.10
C GLN A 22 -8.74 9.22 -2.32
N SER A 23 -7.77 10.08 -2.60
CA SER A 23 -8.00 11.49 -2.87
C SER A 23 -8.78 11.68 -4.19
N PRO A 24 -9.77 12.58 -4.23
CA PRO A 24 -10.44 12.96 -5.48
C PRO A 24 -9.58 13.87 -6.38
N ASP A 25 -8.42 14.33 -5.90
CA ASP A 25 -7.55 15.23 -6.64
C ASP A 25 -6.80 14.49 -7.76
N THR A 26 -7.01 14.91 -9.00
CA THR A 26 -6.41 14.31 -10.20
C THR A 26 -4.88 14.37 -10.21
N GLN A 27 -4.27 15.43 -9.66
CA GLN A 27 -2.82 15.55 -9.58
C GLN A 27 -2.25 14.56 -8.57
N ILE A 28 -2.90 14.41 -7.41
CA ILE A 28 -2.52 13.42 -6.40
C ILE A 28 -2.66 12.01 -6.97
N GLN A 29 -3.77 11.70 -7.65
CA GLN A 29 -3.97 10.38 -8.27
C GLN A 29 -2.86 10.03 -9.28
N ARG A 30 -2.45 10.98 -10.14
CA ARG A 30 -1.34 10.75 -11.08
C ARG A 30 -0.02 10.46 -10.38
N GLN A 31 0.31 11.21 -9.32
CA GLN A 31 1.54 11.00 -8.55
C GLN A 31 1.53 9.64 -7.85
N VAL A 32 0.40 9.28 -7.25
CA VAL A 32 0.18 7.98 -6.62
C VAL A 32 0.37 6.85 -7.63
N GLN A 33 -0.25 6.95 -8.80
CA GLN A 33 -0.18 5.92 -9.84
C GLN A 33 1.27 5.66 -10.27
N ALA A 34 2.03 6.73 -10.58
CA ALA A 34 3.44 6.61 -10.96
C ALA A 34 4.29 5.96 -9.84
N ARG A 35 3.96 6.25 -8.57
CA ARG A 35 4.67 5.67 -7.43
C ARG A 35 4.29 4.22 -7.19
N LEU A 36 3.02 3.84 -7.37
CA LEU A 36 2.57 2.46 -7.32
C LEU A 36 3.25 1.62 -8.40
N GLU A 37 3.33 2.10 -9.64
CA GLU A 37 4.04 1.42 -10.73
C GLU A 37 5.53 1.23 -10.40
N SER A 38 6.16 2.26 -9.82
CA SER A 38 7.54 2.17 -9.35
C SER A 38 7.72 1.21 -8.16
N LEU A 39 6.70 0.99 -7.34
CA LEU A 39 6.76 0.05 -6.22
C LEU A 39 6.44 -1.39 -6.63
N ASN A 40 5.60 -1.59 -7.64
CA ASN A 40 5.20 -2.90 -8.16
C ASN A 40 6.37 -3.74 -8.69
N GLN A 41 7.47 -3.11 -9.11
CA GLN A 41 8.71 -3.80 -9.50
C GLN A 41 9.46 -4.43 -8.31
N TYR A 42 9.11 -4.07 -7.06
CA TYR A 42 9.75 -4.60 -5.85
C TYR A 42 8.87 -5.67 -5.18
N PRO A 43 9.31 -6.93 -5.08
CA PRO A 43 8.54 -8.00 -4.42
C PRO A 43 8.22 -7.72 -2.95
N GLU A 44 9.05 -6.93 -2.27
CA GLU A 44 8.84 -6.44 -0.91
C GLU A 44 7.54 -5.67 -0.78
N PHE A 45 7.15 -4.90 -1.80
CA PHE A 45 5.92 -4.13 -1.81
C PHE A 45 4.70 -5.02 -1.58
N ASN A 46 4.63 -6.16 -2.27
CA ASN A 46 3.55 -7.14 -2.10
C ASN A 46 3.50 -7.69 -0.66
N LYS A 47 4.64 -7.83 0.01
CA LYS A 47 4.68 -8.27 1.42
C LYS A 47 4.05 -7.23 2.34
N TYR A 48 4.30 -5.94 2.11
CA TYR A 48 3.63 -4.86 2.84
C TYR A 48 2.12 -4.84 2.57
N LEU A 49 1.68 -5.01 1.32
CA LEU A 49 0.25 -5.08 0.98
C LEU A 49 -0.46 -6.23 1.71
N VAL A 50 0.15 -7.42 1.72
CA VAL A 50 -0.38 -8.58 2.47
C VAL A 50 -0.45 -8.29 3.97
N TYR A 51 0.58 -7.65 4.53
CA TYR A 51 0.59 -7.28 5.94
C TYR A 51 -0.52 -6.29 6.29
N ILE A 52 -0.71 -5.24 5.48
CA ILE A 52 -1.79 -4.25 5.67
C ILE A 52 -3.16 -4.93 5.57
N LEU A 53 -3.35 -5.79 4.56
CA LEU A 53 -4.60 -6.52 4.36
C LEU A 53 -4.93 -7.46 5.53
N THR A 54 -3.95 -8.19 6.07
CA THR A 54 -4.22 -9.34 6.95
C THR A 54 -3.85 -9.14 8.42
N LYS A 55 -2.94 -8.21 8.74
CA LYS A 55 -2.39 -8.02 10.09
C LYS A 55 -2.72 -6.66 10.69
N LEU A 56 -2.83 -5.60 9.87
CA LEU A 56 -3.07 -4.24 10.34
C LEU A 56 -4.57 -3.98 10.55
N ILE A 57 -5.15 -4.58 11.59
CA ILE A 57 -6.61 -4.55 11.84
C ILE A 57 -7.14 -3.17 12.29
N ASP A 58 -6.31 -2.33 12.88
CA ASP A 58 -6.67 -0.97 13.34
C ASP A 58 -6.73 0.06 12.20
N GLU A 59 -6.25 -0.29 10.99
CA GLU A 59 -6.29 0.60 9.84
C GLU A 59 -7.67 0.60 9.17
N GLN A 60 -8.00 1.69 8.47
CA GLN A 60 -9.29 1.85 7.81
C GLN A 60 -9.55 0.72 6.81
N GLU A 61 -10.80 0.22 6.79
CA GLU A 61 -11.22 -0.85 5.89
C GLU A 61 -10.99 -0.48 4.42
N SER A 62 -11.20 0.78 4.03
CA SER A 62 -10.95 1.26 2.66
C SER A 62 -9.48 1.08 2.26
N THR A 63 -8.55 1.49 3.12
CA THR A 63 -7.11 1.35 2.92
C THR A 63 -6.69 -0.12 2.85
N ARG A 64 -7.23 -0.96 3.73
CA ARG A 64 -6.97 -2.41 3.74
C ARG A 64 -7.51 -3.11 2.50
N SER A 65 -8.76 -2.85 2.15
CA SER A 65 -9.39 -3.41 0.94
C SER A 65 -8.65 -2.98 -0.32
N LEU A 66 -8.21 -1.72 -0.39
CA LEU A 66 -7.40 -1.23 -1.50
C LEU A 66 -6.06 -1.96 -1.60
N SER A 67 -5.38 -2.22 -0.49
CA SER A 67 -4.12 -2.98 -0.50
C SER A 67 -4.31 -4.38 -1.12
N GLY A 68 -5.45 -5.04 -0.84
CA GLY A 68 -5.80 -6.32 -1.47
C GLY A 68 -6.16 -6.19 -2.95
N LEU A 69 -6.82 -5.11 -3.37
CA LEU A 69 -7.10 -4.84 -4.77
C LEU A 69 -5.82 -4.62 -5.58
N ILE A 70 -4.87 -3.84 -5.05
CA ILE A 70 -3.58 -3.60 -5.71
C ILE A 70 -2.77 -4.90 -5.80
N LEU A 71 -2.77 -5.70 -4.73
CA LEU A 71 -2.10 -7.00 -4.72
C LEU A 71 -2.66 -7.97 -5.77
N LYS A 72 -3.99 -7.97 -5.99
CA LYS A 72 -4.64 -8.80 -7.01
C LYS A 72 -4.25 -8.41 -8.43
N ASN A 73 -3.94 -7.14 -8.66
CA ASN A 73 -3.59 -6.61 -9.99
C ASN A 73 -2.07 -6.69 -10.29
N ASN A 74 -1.27 -7.11 -9.32
CA ASN A 74 0.17 -7.37 -9.46
C ASN A 74 0.43 -8.86 -9.72
#